data_AF-A0A2J6IB45-F1
#
_entry.id   AF-A0A2J6IB45-F1
#
_cell.length_a   1.000
_cell.length_b   1.000
_cell.length_c   1.000
_cell.angle_alpha   90.00
_cell.angle_beta   90.00
_cell.angle_gamma   90.00
#
_symmetry.space_group_name_H-M   'P 1'
#
loop_
_entity.id
_entity.type
_entity.pdbx_description
1 polymer ?
#
loop_
_entity_poly.entity_id
_entity_poly.type
_entity_poly.pdbx_seq_one_letter_code
_entity_poly.pdbx_strand_id
1 'polypeptide(L)'
;MNRLKKYNQLYRDLYALAESRINTVFEQNEFFSGDHHPELSYIKNKHQPRNPSFINVLHKYYLMTTLGKYKFSFNHFFKIVFLLFIINIRFRRFKQIVKFYNSVIDREIENLQHFVPEIDISSKKHQIVKVVLANVITKFINTNVLKPKSLMFTMEKMFYMGYYIGVTYIISDQILDSPNYSDSEKKDFHNIVQRVLSNSDYSEFSQCRFYSFVKQVAEDCKSRFPFSDNEAYYKILFLLEQSQYEDLCFNYKRGNKEMLISKSCLAALKTQFSLIAVNQQLCNDLNDNVRESILWTLYCQMTDDIRDINEDKEQNIQTLFTLDESHDKFNPYKLYIFLSTIFARKYYAKWMYSDLLNILNDNELYKEVKQDDKKINVFTNKILGLEFA
;
A
#
# COMPACT_ATOMS: atom_id res chain seq x y z
N MET A 1 -11.74 -18.18 -22.96
CA MET A 1 -10.39 -17.57 -22.81
C MET A 1 -9.93 -17.78 -21.37
N ASN A 2 -8.75 -18.37 -21.13
CA ASN A 2 -8.22 -18.64 -19.79
C ASN A 2 -8.11 -17.32 -18.98
N ARG A 3 -8.65 -17.25 -17.75
CA ARG A 3 -8.64 -16.05 -16.90
C ARG A 3 -7.22 -15.53 -16.65
N LEU A 4 -6.24 -16.43 -16.52
CA LEU A 4 -4.83 -16.08 -16.42
C LEU A 4 -4.39 -15.18 -17.59
N LYS A 5 -4.75 -15.54 -18.83
CA LYS A 5 -4.44 -14.74 -20.02
C LYS A 5 -5.18 -13.39 -20.00
N LYS A 6 -6.44 -13.38 -19.56
CA LYS A 6 -7.25 -12.15 -19.45
C LYS A 6 -6.65 -11.17 -18.45
N TYR A 7 -6.25 -11.65 -17.26
CA TYR A 7 -5.68 -10.80 -16.23
C TYR A 7 -4.27 -10.33 -16.58
N ASN A 8 -3.45 -11.16 -17.21
CA ASN A 8 -2.15 -10.74 -17.75
C ASN A 8 -2.30 -9.64 -18.82
N GLN A 9 -3.27 -9.78 -19.73
CA GLN A 9 -3.54 -8.73 -20.71
C GLN A 9 -3.99 -7.44 -20.03
N LEU A 10 -4.91 -7.53 -19.07
CA LEU A 10 -5.36 -6.38 -18.28
C LEU A 10 -4.19 -5.69 -17.57
N TYR A 11 -3.28 -6.45 -16.95
CA TYR A 11 -2.10 -5.87 -16.30
C TYR A 11 -1.25 -5.07 -17.29
N ARG A 12 -0.97 -5.63 -18.48
CA ARG A 12 -0.21 -4.93 -19.53
C ARG A 12 -0.90 -3.66 -20.00
N ASP A 13 -2.22 -3.70 -20.17
CA ASP A 13 -3.00 -2.53 -20.57
C ASP A 13 -2.93 -1.42 -19.49
N LEU A 14 -3.06 -1.79 -18.21
CA LEU A 14 -2.93 -0.87 -17.08
C LEU A 14 -1.50 -0.33 -16.93
N TYR A 15 -0.50 -1.16 -17.20
CA TYR A 15 0.91 -0.76 -17.21
C TYR A 15 1.17 0.30 -18.27
N ALA A 16 0.74 0.06 -19.51
CA ALA A 16 0.89 1.02 -20.61
C ALA A 16 0.18 2.35 -20.31
N LEU A 17 -0.96 2.32 -19.63
CA LEU A 17 -1.64 3.54 -19.15
C LEU A 17 -0.81 4.30 -18.10
N ALA A 18 -0.24 3.59 -17.12
CA ALA A 18 0.62 4.17 -16.11
C ALA A 18 1.89 4.78 -16.72
N GLU A 19 2.54 4.04 -17.62
CA GLU A 19 3.73 4.46 -18.36
C GLU A 19 3.48 5.71 -19.18
N SER A 20 2.41 5.73 -19.98
CA SER A 20 2.02 6.93 -20.75
C SER A 20 1.87 8.15 -19.84
N ARG A 21 1.22 7.98 -18.67
CA ARG A 21 0.97 9.08 -17.75
C ARG A 21 2.24 9.58 -17.05
N ILE A 22 3.07 8.67 -16.57
CA ILE A 22 4.33 9.00 -15.89
C ILE A 22 5.33 9.58 -16.89
N ASN A 23 5.44 9.01 -18.08
CA ASN A 23 6.30 9.54 -19.14
C ASN A 23 5.90 10.98 -19.51
N THR A 24 4.60 11.25 -19.70
CA THR A 24 4.10 12.61 -19.95
C THR A 24 4.55 13.59 -18.87
N VAL A 25 4.46 13.18 -17.59
CA VAL A 25 4.90 14.01 -16.46
C VAL A 25 6.40 14.25 -16.51
N PHE A 26 7.19 13.21 -16.81
CA PHE A 26 8.65 13.29 -16.86
C PHE A 26 9.16 14.14 -18.03
N GLU A 27 8.53 14.07 -19.19
CA GLU A 27 8.86 14.87 -20.36
C GLU A 27 8.52 16.36 -20.17
N GLN A 28 7.43 16.67 -19.48
CA GLN A 28 6.93 18.05 -19.37
C GLN A 28 7.56 18.88 -18.25
N ASN A 29 8.25 18.26 -17.29
CA ASN A 29 8.61 18.94 -16.02
C ASN A 29 10.11 18.92 -15.69
N GLU A 30 10.96 18.58 -16.67
CA GLU A 30 12.42 18.66 -16.58
C GLU A 30 12.98 18.12 -15.24
N PHE A 31 12.59 16.92 -14.82
CA PHE A 31 13.14 16.29 -13.61
C PHE A 31 14.62 15.92 -13.74
N PHE A 32 15.20 16.20 -14.90
CA PHE A 32 16.54 15.85 -15.29
C PHE A 32 17.46 17.08 -15.32
N SER A 33 17.91 17.54 -14.14
CA SER A 33 18.80 18.70 -13.96
C SER A 33 19.62 18.59 -12.66
N GLY A 34 20.85 19.14 -12.63
CA GLY A 34 21.87 18.82 -11.61
C GLY A 34 22.09 19.77 -10.41
N ASP A 35 21.14 20.64 -10.03
CA ASP A 35 21.21 21.33 -8.72
C ASP A 35 19.80 21.66 -8.18
N HIS A 36 19.63 21.61 -6.86
CA HIS A 36 18.34 21.57 -6.14
C HIS A 36 18.31 22.41 -4.87
N HIS A 37 19.45 22.97 -4.48
CA HIS A 37 19.50 23.92 -3.38
C HIS A 37 18.51 25.09 -3.54
N PRO A 38 18.24 25.63 -4.75
CA PRO A 38 17.32 26.76 -4.91
C PRO A 38 15.86 26.44 -4.59
N GLU A 39 15.30 25.34 -5.10
CA GLU A 39 13.89 24.99 -4.91
C GLU A 39 13.60 24.54 -3.47
N LEU A 40 14.52 23.77 -2.87
CA LEU A 40 14.41 23.36 -1.48
C LEU A 40 14.46 24.58 -0.55
N SER A 41 15.34 25.55 -0.84
CA SER A 41 15.41 26.82 -0.11
C SER A 41 14.14 27.65 -0.29
N TYR A 42 13.57 27.69 -1.49
CA TYR A 42 12.29 28.36 -1.75
C TYR A 42 11.14 27.77 -0.92
N ILE A 43 11.06 26.45 -0.82
CA ILE A 43 10.05 25.77 0.00
C ILE A 43 10.28 26.07 1.47
N LYS A 44 11.51 25.95 1.98
CA LYS A 44 11.85 26.32 3.37
C LYS A 44 11.41 27.74 3.71
N ASN A 45 11.60 28.68 2.79
CA ASN A 45 11.25 30.09 3.00
C ASN A 45 9.73 30.37 2.88
N LYS A 46 9.02 29.66 2.01
CA LYS A 46 7.60 29.90 1.72
C LYS A 46 6.64 29.05 2.57
N HIS A 47 7.06 27.84 2.91
CA HIS A 47 6.33 26.91 3.74
C HIS A 47 6.90 26.94 5.16
N GLN A 48 6.12 27.47 6.09
CA GLN A 48 6.39 27.24 7.50
C GLN A 48 5.91 25.83 7.86
N PRO A 49 6.81 24.89 8.18
CA PRO A 49 6.41 23.57 8.62
C PRO A 49 5.54 23.74 9.87
N ARG A 50 4.38 23.08 9.86
CA ARG A 50 3.54 22.98 11.05
C ARG A 50 3.52 21.52 11.44
N ASN A 51 3.69 21.25 12.73
CA ASN A 51 3.45 19.93 13.27
C ASN A 51 2.08 19.45 12.78
N PRO A 52 2.02 18.33 12.04
CA PRO A 52 0.75 17.87 11.52
C PRO A 52 -0.15 17.60 12.71
N SER A 53 -1.29 18.29 12.70
CA SER A 53 -2.32 18.08 13.70
C SER A 53 -2.89 16.68 13.49
N PHE A 54 -3.53 16.15 14.53
CA PHE A 54 -4.31 14.92 14.43
C PHE A 54 -5.28 14.90 13.23
N ILE A 55 -5.87 16.05 12.90
CA ILE A 55 -6.78 16.21 11.77
C ILE A 55 -6.03 16.04 10.44
N ASN A 56 -4.78 16.49 10.35
CA ASN A 56 -3.97 16.33 9.13
C ASN A 56 -3.65 14.87 8.85
N VAL A 57 -3.35 14.08 9.90
CA VAL A 57 -3.12 12.63 9.79
C VAL A 57 -4.38 11.92 9.30
N LEU A 58 -5.55 12.25 9.86
CA LEU A 58 -6.83 11.71 9.39
C LEU A 58 -7.12 12.07 7.94
N HIS A 59 -6.81 13.30 7.55
CA HIS A 59 -6.97 13.76 6.18
C HIS A 59 -6.04 13.00 5.22
N LYS A 60 -4.76 12.78 5.58
CA LYS A 60 -3.81 11.94 4.82
C LYS A 60 -4.40 10.55 4.56
N TYR A 61 -4.88 9.90 5.61
CA TYR A 61 -5.46 8.56 5.53
C TYR A 61 -6.72 8.51 4.64
N TYR A 62 -7.59 9.52 4.73
CA TYR A 62 -8.75 9.64 3.86
C TYR A 62 -8.36 9.77 2.39
N LEU A 63 -7.38 10.62 2.08
CA LEU A 63 -6.91 10.78 0.70
C LEU A 63 -6.30 9.47 0.18
N MET A 64 -5.51 8.75 0.98
CA MET A 64 -4.95 7.45 0.60
C MET A 64 -6.04 6.43 0.27
N THR A 65 -7.01 6.25 1.16
CA THR A 65 -8.10 5.25 1.02
C THR A 65 -9.12 5.58 -0.09
N THR A 66 -9.09 6.82 -0.60
CA THR A 66 -9.94 7.28 -1.69
C THR A 66 -9.19 7.56 -3.00
N LEU A 67 -7.90 7.21 -3.08
CA LEU A 67 -7.03 7.55 -4.21
C LEU A 67 -6.99 9.05 -4.54
N GLY A 68 -7.21 9.90 -3.54
CA GLY A 68 -7.36 11.34 -3.68
C GLY A 68 -8.56 11.77 -4.53
N LYS A 69 -9.52 10.89 -4.85
CA LYS A 69 -10.65 11.26 -5.73
C LYS A 69 -11.58 12.30 -5.13
N TYR A 70 -11.70 12.33 -3.80
CA TYR A 70 -12.65 13.19 -3.11
C TYR A 70 -11.94 14.29 -2.32
N LYS A 71 -12.42 15.53 -2.45
CA LYS A 71 -12.02 16.60 -1.52
C LYS A 71 -12.56 16.28 -0.13
N PHE A 72 -11.69 16.31 0.86
CA PHE A 72 -12.10 16.23 2.26
C PHE A 72 -13.01 17.42 2.58
N SER A 73 -14.29 17.14 2.81
CA SER A 73 -15.28 18.18 3.13
C SER A 73 -15.59 18.19 4.62
N PHE A 74 -16.11 19.31 5.11
CA PHE A 74 -16.54 19.43 6.50
C PHE A 74 -17.61 18.40 6.90
N ASN A 75 -18.44 17.96 5.94
CA ASN A 75 -19.37 16.84 6.14
C ASN A 75 -18.65 15.48 6.27
N HIS A 76 -17.52 15.26 5.59
CA HIS A 76 -16.68 14.08 5.82
C HIS A 76 -16.00 14.14 7.18
N PHE A 77 -15.57 15.31 7.63
CA PHE A 77 -15.06 15.51 8.99
C PHE A 77 -16.13 15.19 10.03
N PHE A 78 -17.35 15.71 9.90
CA PHE A 78 -18.44 15.38 10.82
C PHE A 78 -18.83 13.90 10.74
N LYS A 79 -18.83 13.28 9.55
CA LYS A 79 -18.99 11.84 9.44
C LYS A 79 -17.87 11.13 10.20
N ILE A 80 -16.59 11.46 10.00
CA ILE A 80 -15.46 10.82 10.68
C ILE A 80 -15.49 11.09 12.20
N VAL A 81 -15.85 12.28 12.67
CA VAL A 81 -15.92 12.62 14.10
C VAL A 81 -17.15 12.00 14.76
N PHE A 82 -18.31 12.03 14.11
CA PHE A 82 -19.53 11.37 14.57
C PHE A 82 -19.37 9.84 14.52
N LEU A 83 -18.63 9.34 13.54
CA LEU A 83 -18.19 7.96 13.45
C LEU A 83 -17.21 7.70 14.60
N LEU A 84 -16.19 8.50 14.87
CA LEU A 84 -15.31 8.36 16.04
C LEU A 84 -16.08 8.43 17.37
N PHE A 85 -17.19 9.17 17.44
CA PHE A 85 -18.08 9.26 18.60
C PHE A 85 -19.00 8.02 18.74
N ILE A 86 -19.63 7.57 17.65
CA ILE A 86 -20.42 6.33 17.58
C ILE A 86 -19.53 5.13 17.84
N ILE A 87 -18.34 5.11 17.23
CA ILE A 87 -17.35 4.11 17.52
C ILE A 87 -16.90 4.31 18.96
N ASN A 88 -16.68 5.49 19.56
CA ASN A 88 -16.33 5.63 21.00
C ASN A 88 -17.36 4.98 21.93
N ILE A 89 -18.65 5.22 21.67
CA ILE A 89 -19.75 4.62 22.43
C ILE A 89 -19.84 3.10 22.15
N ARG A 90 -19.59 2.67 20.92
CA ARG A 90 -19.51 1.26 20.52
C ARG A 90 -18.12 0.63 20.70
N PHE A 91 -17.11 1.37 21.20
CA PHE A 91 -15.67 1.01 21.12
C PHE A 91 -15.30 0.06 22.24
N ARG A 92 -16.09 0.00 23.32
CA ARG A 92 -16.02 -1.14 24.24
C ARG A 92 -16.28 -2.46 23.51
N ARG A 93 -17.24 -2.48 22.57
CA ARG A 93 -17.51 -3.65 21.71
C ARG A 93 -16.50 -3.75 20.56
N PHE A 94 -16.06 -2.65 19.96
CA PHE A 94 -15.04 -2.70 18.91
C PHE A 94 -13.65 -3.12 19.43
N LYS A 95 -13.23 -2.70 20.64
CA LYS A 95 -12.01 -3.22 21.30
C LYS A 95 -12.13 -4.71 21.60
N GLN A 96 -13.31 -5.19 21.98
CA GLN A 96 -13.57 -6.64 22.10
C GLN A 96 -13.49 -7.33 20.74
N ILE A 97 -14.02 -6.72 19.68
CA ILE A 97 -13.94 -7.21 18.30
C ILE A 97 -12.48 -7.24 17.81
N VAL A 98 -11.68 -6.20 18.05
CA VAL A 98 -10.25 -6.16 17.71
C VAL A 98 -9.44 -7.13 18.55
N LYS A 99 -9.73 -7.27 19.86
CA LYS A 99 -9.07 -8.27 20.71
C LYS A 99 -9.41 -9.70 20.26
N PHE A 100 -10.68 -9.95 19.93
CA PHE A 100 -11.13 -11.19 19.32
C PHE A 100 -10.42 -11.44 17.99
N TYR A 101 -10.35 -10.44 17.13
CA TYR A 101 -9.70 -10.56 15.84
C TYR A 101 -8.18 -10.66 15.93
N ASN A 102 -7.53 -10.07 16.92
CA ASN A 102 -6.12 -10.33 17.21
C ASN A 102 -5.90 -11.78 17.59
N SER A 103 -6.75 -12.35 18.47
CA SER A 103 -6.64 -13.78 18.81
C SER A 103 -6.92 -14.70 17.61
N VAL A 104 -7.79 -14.27 16.69
CA VAL A 104 -7.98 -14.97 15.41
C VAL A 104 -6.71 -14.87 14.57
N ILE A 105 -6.16 -13.67 14.36
CA ILE A 105 -4.92 -13.47 13.60
C ILE A 105 -3.78 -14.29 14.19
N ASP A 106 -3.61 -14.31 15.51
CA ASP A 106 -2.59 -15.11 16.20
C ASP A 106 -2.71 -16.58 15.85
N ARG A 107 -3.91 -17.15 16.04
CA ARG A 107 -4.18 -18.56 15.70
C ARG A 107 -3.94 -18.85 14.23
N GLU A 108 -4.41 -17.99 13.32
CA GLU A 108 -4.22 -18.23 11.89
C GLU A 108 -2.75 -18.08 11.47
N ILE A 109 -1.99 -17.16 12.07
CA ILE A 109 -0.54 -17.03 11.83
C ILE A 109 0.20 -18.26 12.35
N GLU A 110 -0.09 -18.72 13.57
CA GLU A 110 0.50 -19.94 14.14
C GLU A 110 0.26 -21.15 13.24
N ASN A 111 -0.96 -21.31 12.73
CA ASN A 111 -1.30 -22.37 11.79
C ASN A 111 -0.50 -22.29 10.48
N LEU A 112 -0.29 -21.07 9.95
CA LEU A 112 0.45 -20.87 8.70
C LEU A 112 1.97 -21.02 8.88
N GLN A 113 2.51 -20.65 10.04
CA GLN A 113 3.94 -20.70 10.36
C GLN A 113 4.52 -22.10 10.17
N HIS A 114 3.73 -23.16 10.42
CA HIS A 114 4.15 -24.55 10.24
C HIS A 114 4.45 -24.92 8.78
N PHE A 115 3.87 -24.23 7.79
CA PHE A 115 4.09 -24.52 6.38
C PHE A 115 5.32 -23.81 5.79
N VAL A 116 5.75 -22.71 6.42
CA VAL A 116 6.90 -21.88 6.01
C VAL A 116 7.71 -21.46 7.24
N PRO A 117 8.31 -22.40 7.98
CA PRO A 117 8.95 -22.14 9.27
C PRO A 117 10.07 -21.11 9.21
N GLU A 118 10.68 -20.92 8.04
CA GLU A 118 11.74 -19.95 7.80
C GLU A 118 11.27 -18.49 7.64
N ILE A 119 9.96 -18.25 7.46
CA ILE A 119 9.40 -16.90 7.38
C ILE A 119 8.83 -16.56 8.74
N ASP A 120 9.36 -15.54 9.41
CA ASP A 120 8.82 -15.09 10.70
C ASP A 120 7.55 -14.24 10.50
N ILE A 121 6.42 -14.91 10.27
CA ILE A 121 5.11 -14.26 10.10
C ILE A 121 4.70 -13.57 11.41
N SER A 122 5.11 -14.12 12.54
CA SER A 122 4.78 -13.61 13.88
C SER A 122 5.33 -12.19 14.11
N SER A 123 6.59 -11.92 13.77
CA SER A 123 7.15 -10.56 13.90
C SER A 123 6.51 -9.54 12.95
N LYS A 124 5.93 -10.01 11.83
CA LYS A 124 5.23 -9.18 10.83
C LYS A 124 3.72 -9.06 11.07
N LYS A 125 3.16 -9.66 12.12
CA LYS A 125 1.74 -9.55 12.50
C LYS A 125 1.21 -8.12 12.44
N HIS A 126 2.01 -7.15 12.89
CA HIS A 126 1.61 -5.75 12.93
C HIS A 126 1.26 -5.19 11.53
N GLN A 127 1.92 -5.66 10.47
CA GLN A 127 1.63 -5.29 9.09
C GLN A 127 0.30 -5.92 8.61
N ILE A 128 0.01 -7.18 8.96
CA ILE A 128 -1.29 -7.82 8.67
C ILE A 128 -2.42 -7.02 9.31
N VAL A 129 -2.24 -6.65 10.59
CA VAL A 129 -3.20 -5.83 11.33
C VAL A 129 -3.41 -4.47 10.65
N LYS A 130 -2.36 -3.80 10.16
CA LYS A 130 -2.50 -2.53 9.40
C LYS A 130 -3.42 -2.69 8.18
N VAL A 131 -3.25 -3.76 7.39
CA VAL A 131 -4.07 -4.02 6.18
C VAL A 131 -5.52 -4.35 6.55
N VAL A 132 -5.73 -5.19 7.57
CA VAL A 132 -7.05 -5.50 8.13
C VAL A 132 -7.78 -4.23 8.54
N LEU A 133 -7.10 -3.37 9.31
CA LEU A 133 -7.67 -2.11 9.77
C LEU A 133 -8.02 -1.20 8.61
N ALA A 134 -7.17 -1.12 7.59
CA ALA A 134 -7.44 -0.33 6.41
C ALA A 134 -8.71 -0.79 5.69
N ASN A 135 -8.91 -2.10 5.53
CA ASN A 135 -10.13 -2.66 4.93
C ASN A 135 -11.38 -2.33 5.77
N VAL A 136 -11.31 -2.59 7.08
CA VAL A 136 -12.43 -2.39 7.99
C VAL A 136 -12.81 -0.90 8.08
N ILE A 137 -11.83 -0.01 8.29
CA ILE A 137 -12.06 1.43 8.41
C ILE A 137 -12.60 2.01 7.10
N THR A 138 -11.99 1.66 5.97
CA THR A 138 -12.43 2.16 4.66
C THR A 138 -13.87 1.77 4.39
N LYS A 139 -14.22 0.49 4.59
CA LYS A 139 -15.60 0.05 4.38
C LYS A 139 -16.55 0.71 5.37
N PHE A 140 -16.13 0.85 6.62
CA PHE A 140 -16.95 1.42 7.67
C PHE A 140 -17.29 2.90 7.40
N ILE A 141 -16.32 3.69 6.91
CA ILE A 141 -16.53 5.08 6.46
C ILE A 141 -17.55 5.15 5.32
N ASN A 142 -17.52 4.18 4.40
CA ASN A 142 -18.38 4.14 3.21
C ASN A 142 -19.73 3.46 3.43
N THR A 143 -19.99 2.86 4.60
CA THR A 143 -21.21 2.09 4.87
C THR A 143 -22.24 2.92 5.62
N ASN A 144 -23.52 2.83 5.23
CA ASN A 144 -24.61 3.46 5.97
C ASN A 144 -24.82 2.77 7.33
N VAL A 145 -24.52 3.49 8.41
CA VAL A 145 -24.48 2.97 9.79
C VAL A 145 -25.88 2.68 10.36
N LEU A 146 -26.95 3.08 9.68
CA LEU A 146 -28.34 2.95 10.16
C LEU A 146 -28.90 1.52 10.11
N LYS A 147 -28.17 0.52 9.56
CA LYS A 147 -28.57 -0.91 9.55
C LYS A 147 -27.53 -1.80 10.27
N PRO A 148 -27.73 -2.11 11.57
CA PRO A 148 -26.68 -2.74 12.40
C PRO A 148 -26.31 -4.19 12.04
N LYS A 149 -27.27 -5.02 11.61
CA LYS A 149 -27.00 -6.45 11.30
C LYS A 149 -26.18 -6.61 10.01
N SER A 150 -26.53 -5.86 8.95
CA SER A 150 -25.74 -5.85 7.71
C SER A 150 -24.34 -5.28 7.94
N LEU A 151 -24.19 -4.36 8.90
CA LEU A 151 -22.91 -3.79 9.27
C LEU A 151 -21.96 -4.85 9.84
N MET A 152 -22.41 -5.68 10.79
CA MET A 152 -21.55 -6.70 11.42
C MET A 152 -21.01 -7.72 10.41
N PHE A 153 -21.89 -8.29 9.56
CA PHE A 153 -21.48 -9.21 8.49
C PHE A 153 -20.52 -8.54 7.49
N THR A 154 -20.79 -7.28 7.15
CA THR A 154 -19.91 -6.51 6.27
C THR A 154 -18.53 -6.31 6.90
N MET A 155 -18.46 -5.96 8.19
CA MET A 155 -17.17 -5.76 8.87
C MET A 155 -16.38 -7.05 9.00
N GLU A 156 -17.04 -8.18 9.29
CA GLU A 156 -16.39 -9.49 9.32
C GLU A 156 -15.83 -9.88 7.96
N LYS A 157 -16.61 -9.67 6.88
CA LYS A 157 -16.13 -9.87 5.51
C LYS A 157 -14.88 -9.03 5.22
N MET A 158 -14.88 -7.74 5.59
CA MET A 158 -13.71 -6.87 5.37
C MET A 158 -12.52 -7.23 6.24
N PHE A 159 -12.75 -7.71 7.46
CA PHE A 159 -11.71 -8.22 8.34
C PHE A 159 -10.97 -9.38 7.65
N TYR A 160 -11.68 -10.42 7.22
CA TYR A 160 -11.06 -11.58 6.58
C TYR A 160 -10.46 -11.24 5.21
N MET A 161 -11.09 -10.36 4.42
CA MET A 161 -10.50 -9.88 3.17
C MET A 161 -9.18 -9.15 3.41
N GLY A 162 -9.13 -8.26 4.40
CA GLY A 162 -7.91 -7.59 4.81
C GLY A 162 -6.86 -8.54 5.38
N TYR A 163 -7.27 -9.59 6.09
CA TYR A 163 -6.38 -10.63 6.59
C TYR A 163 -5.71 -11.37 5.43
N TYR A 164 -6.47 -11.87 4.46
CA TYR A 164 -5.89 -12.58 3.31
C TYR A 164 -5.08 -11.66 2.39
N ILE A 165 -5.46 -10.38 2.24
CA ILE A 165 -4.59 -9.39 1.57
C ILE A 165 -3.28 -9.27 2.34
N GLY A 166 -3.33 -9.08 3.66
CA GLY A 166 -2.15 -8.91 4.50
C GLY A 166 -1.22 -10.13 4.46
N VAL A 167 -1.77 -11.33 4.63
CA VAL A 167 -1.03 -12.59 4.53
C VAL A 167 -0.39 -12.74 3.16
N THR A 168 -1.17 -12.55 2.08
CA THR A 168 -0.63 -12.67 0.71
C THR A 168 0.45 -11.63 0.46
N TYR A 169 0.21 -10.36 0.83
CA TYR A 169 1.14 -9.26 0.61
C TYR A 169 2.44 -9.46 1.37
N ILE A 170 2.38 -9.70 2.69
CA ILE A 170 3.58 -9.82 3.55
C ILE A 170 4.37 -11.06 3.21
N ILE A 171 3.70 -12.17 2.92
CA ILE A 171 4.42 -13.41 2.60
C ILE A 171 5.01 -13.32 1.21
N SER A 172 4.33 -12.70 0.24
CA SER A 172 4.91 -12.44 -1.06
C SER A 172 6.11 -11.50 -0.93
N ASP A 173 6.01 -10.41 -0.18
CA ASP A 173 7.12 -9.49 0.11
C ASP A 173 8.31 -10.24 0.75
N GLN A 174 8.08 -11.03 1.80
CA GLN A 174 9.14 -11.80 2.47
C GLN A 174 9.76 -12.89 1.59
N ILE A 175 8.98 -13.63 0.81
CA ILE A 175 9.51 -14.68 -0.09
C ILE A 175 10.26 -14.06 -1.25
N LEU A 176 9.67 -13.05 -1.87
CA LEU A 176 10.21 -12.40 -3.06
C LEU A 176 11.48 -11.61 -2.72
N ASP A 177 11.52 -10.90 -1.60
CA ASP A 177 12.68 -10.09 -1.22
C ASP A 177 13.78 -10.90 -0.51
N SER A 178 13.47 -12.09 0.01
CA SER A 178 14.43 -12.88 0.78
C SER A 178 15.62 -13.36 -0.07
N PRO A 179 16.87 -13.18 0.39
CA PRO A 179 18.05 -13.72 -0.27
C PRO A 179 18.20 -15.24 -0.07
N ASN A 180 17.39 -15.85 0.80
CA ASN A 180 17.46 -17.28 1.12
C ASN A 180 16.78 -18.17 0.06
N TYR A 181 16.07 -17.56 -0.90
CA TYR A 181 15.39 -18.27 -1.97
C TYR A 181 16.02 -17.94 -3.32
N SER A 182 16.15 -18.97 -4.16
CA SER A 182 16.61 -18.83 -5.54
C SER A 182 15.58 -18.09 -6.41
N ASP A 183 16.03 -17.50 -7.51
CA ASP A 183 15.16 -16.86 -8.50
C ASP A 183 14.11 -17.84 -9.07
N SER A 184 14.46 -19.12 -9.20
CA SER A 184 13.51 -20.17 -9.60
C SER A 184 12.43 -20.42 -8.54
N GLU A 185 12.78 -20.47 -7.26
CA GLU A 185 11.81 -20.64 -6.17
C GLU A 185 10.85 -19.44 -6.10
N LYS A 186 11.36 -18.22 -6.25
CA LYS A 186 10.56 -16.99 -6.29
C LYS A 186 9.60 -16.97 -7.47
N LYS A 187 10.08 -17.39 -8.65
CA LYS A 187 9.25 -17.52 -9.86
C LYS A 187 8.18 -18.60 -9.72
N ASP A 188 8.51 -19.74 -9.12
CA ASP A 188 7.54 -20.81 -8.87
C ASP A 188 6.46 -20.35 -7.89
N PHE A 189 6.85 -19.70 -6.78
CA PHE A 189 5.92 -19.10 -5.84
C PHE A 189 4.94 -18.16 -6.55
N HIS A 190 5.47 -17.19 -7.31
CA HIS A 190 4.69 -16.24 -8.08
C HIS A 190 3.71 -16.95 -9.03
N ASN A 191 4.16 -17.95 -9.80
CA ASN A 191 3.32 -18.67 -10.76
C ASN A 191 2.18 -19.45 -10.08
N ILE A 192 2.44 -20.07 -8.93
CA ILE A 192 1.40 -20.78 -8.16
C ILE A 192 0.33 -19.79 -7.69
N VAL A 193 0.76 -18.67 -7.10
CA VAL A 193 -0.15 -17.62 -6.61
C VAL A 193 -0.99 -17.06 -7.76
N GLN A 194 -0.40 -16.72 -8.90
CA GLN A 194 -1.11 -16.24 -10.09
C GLN A 194 -2.15 -17.24 -10.61
N ARG A 195 -1.84 -18.53 -10.60
CA ARG A 195 -2.80 -19.59 -11.00
C ARG A 195 -3.93 -19.75 -10.00
N VAL A 196 -3.65 -19.70 -8.70
CA VAL A 196 -4.67 -19.69 -7.65
C VAL A 196 -5.62 -18.50 -7.80
N LEU A 197 -5.06 -17.29 -7.96
CA LEU A 197 -5.81 -16.04 -8.08
C LEU A 197 -6.56 -15.90 -9.41
N SER A 198 -6.18 -16.65 -10.43
CA SER A 198 -6.95 -16.75 -11.68
C SER A 198 -7.92 -17.94 -11.72
N ASN A 199 -7.97 -18.74 -10.64
CA ASN A 199 -8.71 -20.00 -10.56
C ASN A 199 -8.38 -20.94 -11.74
N SER A 200 -7.09 -21.03 -12.07
CA SER A 200 -6.52 -21.97 -13.02
C SER A 200 -6.00 -23.21 -12.29
N ASP A 201 -5.77 -24.30 -13.02
CA ASP A 201 -5.07 -25.46 -12.47
C ASP A 201 -3.61 -25.09 -12.14
N TYR A 202 -3.15 -25.53 -10.97
CA TYR A 202 -1.81 -25.33 -10.42
C TYR A 202 -1.20 -26.64 -9.88
N SER A 203 -1.80 -27.79 -10.21
CA SER A 203 -1.32 -29.11 -9.81
C SER A 203 0.09 -29.43 -10.30
N GLU A 204 0.54 -28.82 -11.41
CA GLU A 204 1.90 -28.95 -11.94
C GLU A 204 2.98 -28.48 -10.95
N PHE A 205 2.63 -27.64 -9.97
CA PHE A 205 3.53 -27.16 -8.93
C PHE A 205 3.46 -27.99 -7.65
N SER A 206 2.87 -29.18 -7.66
CA SER A 206 2.70 -30.00 -6.44
C SER A 206 4.01 -30.33 -5.72
N GLN A 207 5.14 -30.25 -6.43
CA GLN A 207 6.49 -30.49 -5.90
C GLN A 207 7.19 -29.20 -5.46
N CYS A 208 6.61 -28.03 -5.72
CA CYS A 208 7.20 -26.76 -5.31
C CYS A 208 7.12 -26.59 -3.79
N ARG A 209 8.19 -26.06 -3.20
CA ARG A 209 8.34 -25.85 -1.76
C ARG A 209 7.13 -25.15 -1.12
N PHE A 210 6.58 -24.14 -1.79
CA PHE A 210 5.48 -23.32 -1.26
C PHE A 210 4.08 -23.86 -1.56
N TYR A 211 3.96 -25.00 -2.25
CA TYR A 211 2.67 -25.51 -2.73
C TYR A 211 1.66 -25.73 -1.60
N SER A 212 2.06 -26.45 -0.55
CA SER A 212 1.18 -26.77 0.59
C SER A 212 0.70 -25.50 1.31
N PHE A 213 1.60 -24.53 1.49
CA PHE A 213 1.29 -23.23 2.06
C PHE A 213 0.26 -22.46 1.21
N VAL A 214 0.55 -22.27 -0.08
CA VAL A 214 -0.32 -21.51 -0.98
C VAL A 214 -1.68 -22.22 -1.13
N LYS A 215 -1.68 -23.56 -1.19
CA LYS A 215 -2.90 -24.37 -1.24
C LYS A 215 -3.76 -24.15 0.01
N GLN A 216 -3.19 -24.19 1.20
CA GLN A 216 -3.92 -23.98 2.46
C GLN A 216 -4.58 -22.59 2.49
N VAL A 217 -3.79 -21.54 2.22
CA VAL A 217 -4.31 -20.16 2.19
C VAL A 217 -5.40 -20.01 1.12
N ALA A 218 -5.21 -20.62 -0.05
CA ALA A 218 -6.17 -20.58 -1.14
C ALA A 218 -7.49 -21.28 -0.78
N GLU A 219 -7.44 -22.47 -0.18
CA GLU A 219 -8.62 -23.24 0.23
C GLU A 219 -9.40 -22.50 1.31
N ASP A 220 -8.72 -21.98 2.33
CA ASP A 220 -9.34 -21.18 3.40
C ASP A 220 -9.99 -19.91 2.84
N CYS A 221 -9.28 -19.19 1.97
CA CYS A 221 -9.80 -17.98 1.33
C CYS A 221 -11.02 -18.29 0.46
N LYS A 222 -10.96 -19.32 -0.40
CA LYS A 222 -12.07 -19.70 -1.29
C LYS A 222 -13.29 -20.22 -0.54
N SER A 223 -13.10 -20.86 0.62
CA SER A 223 -14.22 -21.31 1.46
C SER A 223 -15.05 -20.15 2.01
N ARG A 224 -14.39 -19.01 2.29
CA ARG A 224 -15.02 -17.79 2.81
C ARG A 224 -15.47 -16.84 1.71
N PHE A 225 -14.70 -16.78 0.63
CA PHE A 225 -14.89 -15.89 -0.50
C PHE A 225 -14.88 -16.69 -1.80
N PRO A 226 -15.96 -17.40 -2.13
CA PRO A 226 -16.04 -18.13 -3.39
C PRO A 226 -15.73 -17.23 -4.57
N PHE A 227 -14.96 -17.76 -5.53
CA PHE A 227 -14.50 -17.00 -6.69
C PHE A 227 -15.66 -16.42 -7.52
N SER A 228 -16.76 -17.16 -7.66
CA SER A 228 -17.96 -16.74 -8.39
C SER A 228 -18.53 -15.41 -7.90
N ASP A 229 -18.39 -15.15 -6.61
CA ASP A 229 -19.04 -14.00 -5.94
C ASP A 229 -18.03 -12.87 -5.67
N ASN A 230 -16.73 -13.15 -5.85
CA ASN A 230 -15.64 -12.26 -5.45
C ASN A 230 -14.57 -12.13 -6.54
N GLU A 231 -14.90 -12.30 -7.83
CA GLU A 231 -13.93 -12.22 -8.95
C GLU A 231 -13.10 -10.92 -8.90
N ALA A 232 -13.73 -9.78 -8.56
CA ALA A 232 -13.04 -8.49 -8.45
C ALA A 232 -11.95 -8.46 -7.39
N TYR A 233 -12.12 -9.21 -6.28
CA TYR A 233 -11.13 -9.34 -5.22
C TYR A 233 -9.92 -10.18 -5.68
N TYR A 234 -10.17 -11.33 -6.29
CA TYR A 234 -9.09 -12.17 -6.83
C TYR A 234 -8.34 -11.48 -7.97
N LYS A 235 -9.07 -10.76 -8.84
CA LYS A 235 -8.49 -9.96 -9.92
C LYS A 235 -7.53 -8.89 -9.37
N ILE A 236 -7.90 -8.17 -8.31
CA ILE A 236 -7.01 -7.12 -7.79
C ILE A 236 -5.78 -7.71 -7.07
N LEU A 237 -5.94 -8.82 -6.35
CA LEU A 237 -4.81 -9.55 -5.78
C LEU A 237 -3.85 -10.06 -6.85
N PHE A 238 -4.38 -10.55 -7.98
CA PHE A 238 -3.57 -10.98 -9.11
C PHE A 238 -2.71 -9.83 -9.65
N LEU A 239 -3.32 -8.66 -9.85
CA LEU A 239 -2.62 -7.48 -10.36
C LEU A 239 -1.56 -6.97 -9.37
N LEU A 240 -1.85 -7.02 -8.07
CA LEU A 240 -0.92 -6.67 -7.00
C LEU A 240 0.30 -7.61 -7.00
N GLU A 241 0.06 -8.93 -7.01
CA GLU A 241 1.13 -9.93 -7.07
C GLU A 241 1.98 -9.77 -8.34
N GLN A 242 1.36 -9.50 -9.48
CA GLN A 242 2.08 -9.23 -10.74
C GLN A 242 2.98 -8.01 -10.61
N SER A 243 2.48 -6.90 -10.04
CA SER A 243 3.30 -5.71 -9.83
C SER A 243 4.42 -5.92 -8.82
N GLN A 244 4.22 -6.70 -7.76
CA GLN A 244 5.27 -7.03 -6.79
C GLN A 244 6.40 -7.81 -7.45
N TYR A 245 6.06 -8.88 -8.18
CA TYR A 245 7.04 -9.73 -8.82
C TYR A 245 7.84 -8.99 -9.91
N GLU A 246 7.17 -8.17 -10.73
CA GLU A 246 7.86 -7.36 -11.73
C GLU A 246 8.77 -6.30 -11.09
N ASP A 247 8.36 -5.68 -9.97
CA ASP A 247 9.20 -4.73 -9.24
C ASP A 247 10.45 -5.39 -8.62
N LEU A 248 10.31 -6.62 -8.11
CA LEU A 248 11.43 -7.41 -7.61
C LEU A 248 12.41 -7.79 -8.75
N CYS A 249 11.88 -8.33 -9.85
CA CYS A 249 12.71 -8.74 -10.99
C CYS A 249 13.29 -7.54 -11.75
N PHE A 250 12.92 -6.31 -11.37
CA PHE A 250 13.38 -5.10 -12.01
C PHE A 250 14.85 -4.83 -11.69
N ASN A 251 15.73 -5.27 -12.59
CA ASN A 251 17.15 -4.97 -12.49
C ASN A 251 17.44 -3.58 -13.10
N TYR A 252 17.52 -2.54 -12.27
CA TYR A 252 17.83 -1.20 -12.74
C TYR A 252 19.26 -1.06 -13.25
N LYS A 253 19.42 -0.56 -14.48
CA LYS A 253 20.73 -0.13 -15.00
C LYS A 253 20.87 1.39 -14.83
N ARG A 254 21.93 1.81 -14.14
CA ARG A 254 22.23 3.23 -13.88
C ARG A 254 22.21 4.05 -15.17
N GLY A 255 21.57 5.22 -15.11
CA GLY A 255 21.55 6.21 -16.20
C GLY A 255 20.49 5.98 -17.29
N ASN A 256 19.62 4.97 -17.18
CA ASN A 256 18.57 4.72 -18.16
C ASN A 256 17.23 5.37 -17.76
N LYS A 257 16.84 6.42 -18.49
CA LYS A 257 15.57 7.16 -18.30
C LYS A 257 14.34 6.26 -18.45
N GLU A 258 14.31 5.38 -19.44
CA GLU A 258 13.17 4.48 -19.69
C GLU A 258 13.00 3.50 -18.53
N MET A 259 14.11 3.00 -17.98
CA MET A 259 14.08 2.12 -16.82
C MET A 259 13.62 2.87 -15.55
N LEU A 260 13.98 4.14 -15.39
CA LEU A 260 13.48 4.95 -14.29
C LEU A 260 11.96 5.18 -14.38
N ILE A 261 11.45 5.45 -15.59
CA ILE A 261 10.00 5.54 -15.83
C ILE A 261 9.35 4.20 -15.47
N SER A 262 9.93 3.10 -15.95
CA SER A 262 9.43 1.74 -15.65
C SER A 262 9.38 1.46 -14.15
N LYS A 263 10.44 1.78 -13.40
CA LYS A 263 10.49 1.64 -11.93
C LYS A 263 9.44 2.52 -11.26
N SER A 264 9.27 3.76 -11.70
CA SER A 264 8.24 4.66 -11.19
C SER A 264 6.82 4.11 -11.45
N CYS A 265 6.60 3.46 -12.58
CA CYS A 265 5.33 2.82 -12.93
C CYS A 265 5.05 1.61 -12.02
N LEU A 266 6.05 0.73 -11.85
CA LEU A 266 5.95 -0.45 -11.00
C LEU A 266 5.64 -0.07 -9.55
N ALA A 267 6.40 0.88 -9.01
CA ALA A 267 6.19 1.46 -7.69
C ALA A 267 4.76 2.01 -7.56
N ALA A 268 4.33 2.87 -8.49
CA ALA A 268 3.00 3.47 -8.44
C ALA A 268 1.85 2.47 -8.58
N LEU A 269 2.00 1.43 -9.43
CA LEU A 269 1.00 0.38 -9.65
C LEU A 269 0.89 -0.57 -8.46
N LYS A 270 2.02 -0.99 -7.88
CA LYS A 270 2.05 -1.80 -6.64
C LYS A 270 1.26 -1.10 -5.53
N THR A 271 1.55 0.18 -5.30
CA THR A 271 0.81 0.99 -4.30
C THR A 271 -0.67 1.15 -4.69
N GLN A 272 -0.96 1.41 -5.96
CA GLN A 272 -2.32 1.59 -6.47
C GLN A 272 -3.18 0.34 -6.28
N PHE A 273 -2.67 -0.84 -6.62
CA PHE A 273 -3.40 -2.09 -6.46
C PHE A 273 -3.58 -2.46 -4.99
N SER A 274 -2.60 -2.17 -4.13
CA SER A 274 -2.75 -2.31 -2.68
C SER A 274 -3.90 -1.44 -2.13
N LEU A 275 -3.97 -0.16 -2.52
CA LEU A 275 -5.04 0.74 -2.11
C LEU A 275 -6.42 0.33 -2.66
N ILE A 276 -6.48 -0.16 -3.90
CA ILE A 276 -7.72 -0.68 -4.50
C ILE A 276 -8.15 -1.99 -3.81
N ALA A 277 -7.21 -2.86 -3.42
CA ALA A 277 -7.53 -4.09 -2.70
C ALA A 277 -8.21 -3.80 -1.36
N VAL A 278 -7.79 -2.73 -0.67
CA VAL A 278 -8.41 -2.20 0.54
C VAL A 278 -9.80 -1.58 0.28
N ASN A 279 -10.05 -1.05 -0.91
CA ASN A 279 -11.31 -0.41 -1.29
C ASN A 279 -11.87 -1.00 -2.59
N GLN A 280 -12.44 -2.21 -2.50
CA GLN A 280 -12.92 -2.98 -3.65
C GLN A 280 -13.96 -2.28 -4.54
N GLN A 281 -14.63 -1.23 -4.05
CA GLN A 281 -15.52 -0.42 -4.90
C GLN A 281 -14.76 0.21 -6.07
N LEU A 282 -13.46 0.44 -5.91
CA LEU A 282 -12.57 0.95 -6.94
C LEU A 282 -12.18 -0.11 -7.99
N CYS A 283 -12.46 -1.40 -7.77
CA CYS A 283 -12.17 -2.45 -8.76
C CYS A 283 -13.05 -2.38 -10.01
N ASN A 284 -14.15 -1.62 -9.98
CA ASN A 284 -15.08 -1.51 -11.10
C ASN A 284 -14.54 -0.60 -12.21
N ASP A 285 -13.80 0.46 -11.84
CA ASP A 285 -13.32 1.50 -12.74
C ASP A 285 -11.78 1.52 -12.81
N LEU A 286 -11.15 0.34 -12.91
CA LEU A 286 -9.68 0.20 -12.81
C LEU A 286 -8.92 1.12 -13.77
N ASN A 287 -9.32 1.18 -15.04
CA ASN A 287 -8.64 2.01 -16.05
C ASN A 287 -8.68 3.49 -15.68
N ASP A 288 -9.84 3.97 -15.24
CA ASP A 288 -10.01 5.38 -14.84
C ASP A 288 -9.30 5.67 -13.52
N ASN A 289 -9.32 4.73 -12.57
CA ASN A 289 -8.55 4.84 -11.34
C ASN A 289 -7.05 4.95 -11.65
N VAL A 290 -6.47 4.07 -12.46
CA VAL A 290 -5.05 4.17 -12.86
C VAL A 290 -4.79 5.49 -13.57
N ARG A 291 -5.62 5.87 -14.54
CA ARG A 291 -5.42 7.13 -15.29
C ARG A 291 -5.42 8.37 -14.38
N GLU A 292 -6.34 8.44 -13.42
CA GLU A 292 -6.57 9.63 -12.60
C GLU A 292 -5.69 9.71 -11.35
N SER A 293 -5.32 8.57 -10.76
CA SER A 293 -4.65 8.52 -9.47
C SER A 293 -3.24 7.95 -9.46
N ILE A 294 -2.68 7.50 -10.59
CA ILE A 294 -1.31 6.92 -10.60
C ILE A 294 -0.25 7.89 -10.06
N LEU A 295 -0.40 9.20 -10.29
CA LEU A 295 0.52 10.20 -9.73
C LEU A 295 0.33 10.39 -8.22
N TRP A 296 -0.90 10.17 -7.72
CA TRP A 296 -1.19 10.21 -6.29
C TRP A 296 -0.57 9.00 -5.60
N THR A 297 -0.64 7.82 -6.21
CA THR A 297 -0.05 6.61 -5.63
C THR A 297 1.46 6.63 -5.72
N LEU A 298 2.04 7.19 -6.80
CA LEU A 298 3.47 7.49 -6.86
C LEU A 298 3.90 8.42 -5.72
N TYR A 299 3.13 9.48 -5.44
CA TYR A 299 3.39 10.36 -4.29
C TYR A 299 3.34 9.61 -2.95
N CYS A 300 2.34 8.74 -2.77
CA CYS A 300 2.25 7.92 -1.55
C CYS A 300 3.48 7.03 -1.39
N GLN A 301 3.90 6.33 -2.45
CA GLN A 301 5.10 5.49 -2.40
C GLN A 301 6.35 6.29 -2.08
N MET A 302 6.55 7.45 -2.75
CA MET A 302 7.69 8.30 -2.48
C MET A 302 7.69 8.85 -1.05
N THR A 303 6.51 9.09 -0.47
CA THR A 303 6.39 9.51 0.94
C THR A 303 6.83 8.40 1.89
N ASP A 304 6.52 7.14 1.56
CA ASP A 304 6.95 5.98 2.33
C ASP A 304 8.47 5.80 2.20
N ASP A 305 9.00 5.71 0.98
CA ASP A 305 10.44 5.56 0.70
C ASP A 305 11.30 6.68 1.33
N ILE A 306 10.79 7.92 1.37
CA ILE A 306 11.49 9.05 1.99
C ILE A 306 11.64 8.86 3.51
N ARG A 307 10.62 8.29 4.18
CA ARG A 307 10.67 8.06 5.63
C ARG A 307 11.60 6.90 5.97
N ASP A 308 11.63 5.90 5.10
CA ASP A 308 12.34 4.65 5.33
C ASP A 308 13.75 4.67 4.68
N ILE A 309 14.17 5.79 4.08
CA ILE A 309 15.40 5.92 3.28
C ILE A 309 16.68 5.41 3.99
N ASN A 310 16.79 5.58 5.30
CA ASN A 310 17.95 5.09 6.06
C ASN A 310 17.90 3.57 6.22
N GLU A 311 16.74 3.03 6.57
CA GLU A 311 16.51 1.59 6.68
C GLU A 311 16.68 0.91 5.32
N ASP A 312 16.14 1.51 4.26
CA ASP A 312 16.27 1.03 2.88
C ASP A 312 17.73 1.00 2.42
N LYS A 313 18.52 2.03 2.76
CA LYS A 313 19.97 2.05 2.48
C LYS A 313 20.71 0.94 3.23
N GLU A 314 20.42 0.76 4.52
CA GLU A 314 21.03 -0.29 5.34
C GLU A 314 20.70 -1.69 4.81
N GLN A 315 19.51 -1.87 4.24
CA GLN A 315 19.03 -3.13 3.68
C GLN A 315 19.32 -3.30 2.19
N ASN A 316 19.98 -2.33 1.53
CA ASN A 316 20.20 -2.29 0.09
C ASN A 316 18.90 -2.43 -0.75
N ILE A 317 17.79 -1.91 -0.24
CA ILE A 317 16.51 -1.86 -0.96
C ILE A 317 16.61 -0.80 -2.05
N GLN A 318 16.19 -1.13 -3.27
CA GLN A 318 16.25 -0.22 -4.42
C GLN A 318 14.94 0.58 -4.59
N THR A 319 14.89 1.77 -3.99
CA THR A 319 13.81 2.76 -4.13
C THR A 319 14.27 3.94 -4.98
N LEU A 320 13.35 4.81 -5.39
CA LEU A 320 13.72 6.02 -6.17
C LEU A 320 14.74 6.92 -5.44
N PHE A 321 14.88 6.78 -4.11
CA PHE A 321 15.79 7.56 -3.27
C PHE A 321 17.10 6.86 -2.92
N THR A 322 17.18 5.54 -3.11
CA THR A 322 18.36 4.73 -2.78
C THR A 322 19.04 4.12 -4.01
N LEU A 323 18.45 4.25 -5.20
CA LEU A 323 19.11 3.91 -6.46
C LEU A 323 20.45 4.65 -6.56
N ASP A 324 21.54 3.90 -6.69
CA ASP A 324 22.88 4.46 -6.89
C ASP A 324 22.91 5.33 -8.17
N GLU A 325 23.04 6.64 -8.00
CA GLU A 325 23.04 7.58 -9.11
C GLU A 325 24.37 7.58 -9.87
N SER A 326 24.30 7.78 -11.19
CA SER A 326 25.32 8.55 -11.91
C SER A 326 24.81 9.99 -12.03
N HIS A 327 25.48 10.89 -11.30
CA HIS A 327 25.18 12.25 -10.89
C HIS A 327 24.42 13.29 -11.75
N ASP A 328 23.96 13.04 -12.98
CA ASP A 328 23.60 14.20 -13.84
C ASP A 328 22.12 14.48 -14.07
N LYS A 329 21.19 13.54 -13.84
CA LYS A 329 19.88 13.69 -14.52
C LYS A 329 18.62 13.17 -13.84
N PHE A 330 18.53 12.71 -12.61
CA PHE A 330 17.18 12.56 -12.03
C PHE A 330 17.18 12.90 -10.57
N ASN A 331 16.23 13.74 -10.17
CA ASN A 331 16.06 14.07 -8.78
C ASN A 331 14.72 13.56 -8.25
N PRO A 332 14.71 12.51 -7.41
CA PRO A 332 13.50 12.01 -6.78
C PRO A 332 12.86 13.05 -5.84
N TYR A 333 13.64 13.93 -5.18
CA TYR A 333 13.10 15.03 -4.38
C TYR A 333 12.37 16.08 -5.23
N LYS A 334 12.85 16.40 -6.44
CA LYS A 334 12.18 17.35 -7.35
C LYS A 334 10.83 16.80 -7.79
N LEU A 335 10.78 15.52 -8.14
CA LEU A 335 9.52 14.83 -8.43
C LEU A 335 8.59 14.83 -7.21
N TYR A 336 9.11 14.53 -6.01
CA TYR A 336 8.33 14.56 -4.78
C TYR A 336 7.69 15.93 -4.50
N ILE A 337 8.48 16.99 -4.63
CA ILE A 337 8.02 18.38 -4.48
C ILE A 337 6.92 18.71 -5.47
N PHE A 338 7.14 18.34 -6.73
CA PHE A 338 6.18 18.59 -7.81
C PHE A 338 4.83 17.93 -7.50
N LEU A 339 4.85 16.64 -7.15
CA LEU A 339 3.66 15.89 -6.79
C LEU A 339 2.99 16.49 -5.54
N SER A 340 3.76 16.79 -4.50
CA SER A 340 3.27 17.46 -3.29
C SER A 340 2.58 18.78 -3.62
N THR A 341 3.14 19.56 -4.55
CA THR A 341 2.56 20.84 -4.99
C THR A 341 1.23 20.68 -5.70
N ILE A 342 1.12 19.71 -6.60
CA ILE A 342 -0.12 19.39 -7.29
C ILE A 342 -1.22 19.05 -6.27
N PHE A 343 -0.91 18.16 -5.33
CA PHE A 343 -1.91 17.64 -4.40
C PHE A 343 -2.23 18.58 -3.25
N ALA A 344 -1.24 19.30 -2.71
CA ALA A 344 -1.47 20.33 -1.72
C ALA A 344 -2.40 21.43 -2.26
N ARG A 345 -2.27 21.81 -3.54
CA ARG A 345 -3.18 22.76 -4.20
C ARG A 345 -4.56 22.15 -4.42
N LYS A 346 -4.63 20.92 -4.93
CA LYS A 346 -5.91 20.25 -5.25
C LYS A 346 -6.76 19.98 -3.99
N TYR A 347 -6.13 19.62 -2.87
CA TYR A 347 -6.80 19.17 -1.65
C TYR A 347 -6.61 20.09 -0.43
N TYR A 348 -6.04 21.29 -0.61
CA TYR A 348 -5.73 22.23 0.49
C TYR A 348 -4.85 21.63 1.59
N ALA A 349 -3.97 20.69 1.22
CA ALA A 349 -3.16 19.89 2.13
C ALA A 349 -1.73 20.45 2.26
N LYS A 350 -1.60 21.71 2.73
CA LYS A 350 -0.28 22.37 2.91
C LYS A 350 0.68 21.61 3.83
N TRP A 351 0.16 20.75 4.70
CA TRP A 351 0.95 19.90 5.57
C TRP A 351 1.77 18.86 4.80
N MET A 352 1.46 18.56 3.53
CA MET A 352 2.23 17.58 2.74
C MET A 352 3.71 17.96 2.54
N TYR A 353 4.07 19.25 2.70
CA TYR A 353 5.46 19.70 2.67
C TYR A 353 6.21 19.47 3.99
N SER A 354 5.53 19.12 5.09
CA SER A 354 6.21 18.87 6.37
C SER A 354 7.14 17.68 6.27
N ASP A 355 6.75 16.61 5.57
CA ASP A 355 7.51 15.37 5.47
C ASP A 355 8.90 15.64 4.87
N LEU A 356 8.95 16.41 3.77
CA LEU A 356 10.20 16.84 3.15
C LEU A 356 11.01 17.80 4.02
N LEU A 357 10.36 18.80 4.63
CA LEU A 357 11.05 19.80 5.45
C LEU A 357 11.66 19.21 6.72
N ASN A 358 10.97 18.25 7.32
CA ASN A 358 11.45 17.50 8.49
C ASN A 358 12.72 16.74 8.14
N ILE A 359 12.82 16.21 6.92
CA ILE A 359 13.94 15.39 6.46
C ILE A 359 15.17 16.20 6.04
N LEU A 360 15.00 17.48 5.73
CA LEU A 360 16.09 18.38 5.40
C LEU A 360 16.70 19.10 6.62
N ASN A 361 16.31 18.73 7.85
CA ASN A 361 16.75 19.33 9.12
C ASN A 361 17.45 18.26 10.00
N ASP A 362 18.57 17.75 9.50
CA ASP A 362 19.25 16.47 9.77
C ASP A 362 19.67 16.10 11.22
N ASN A 363 19.17 16.79 12.26
CA ASN A 363 19.37 16.43 13.67
C ASN A 363 18.08 16.34 14.50
N GLU A 364 16.96 16.91 14.03
CA GLU A 364 15.66 16.79 14.70
C GLU A 364 14.77 15.66 14.11
N LEU A 365 15.11 15.14 12.92
CA LEU A 365 14.40 14.09 12.18
C LEU A 365 13.99 12.88 13.03
N TYR A 366 14.96 12.33 13.77
CA TYR A 366 14.78 11.05 14.45
C TYR A 366 13.73 11.12 15.57
N LYS A 367 13.51 12.32 16.12
CA LYS A 367 12.58 12.54 17.23
C LYS A 367 11.16 12.86 16.76
N GLU A 368 10.97 13.42 15.56
CA GLU A 368 9.66 13.86 15.06
C GLU A 368 8.96 12.90 14.09
N VAL A 369 9.69 12.12 13.27
CA VAL A 369 9.06 11.05 12.45
C VAL A 369 8.42 10.00 13.36
N LYS A 370 9.11 9.67 14.47
CA LYS A 370 8.54 8.91 15.59
C LYS A 370 7.30 9.56 16.21
N GLN A 371 7.07 10.87 16.09
CA GLN A 371 5.84 11.49 16.61
C GLN A 371 4.63 11.25 15.73
N ASP A 372 4.76 11.16 14.42
CA ASP A 372 3.62 10.87 13.54
C ASP A 372 3.24 9.40 13.59
N ASP A 373 4.21 8.50 13.62
CA ASP A 373 3.96 7.10 13.95
C ASP A 373 3.50 6.95 15.40
N LYS A 374 4.01 7.72 16.37
CA LYS A 374 3.44 7.73 17.72
C LYS A 374 2.04 8.33 17.74
N LYS A 375 1.68 9.31 16.92
CA LYS A 375 0.32 9.87 16.84
C LYS A 375 -0.62 8.92 16.12
N ILE A 376 -0.15 8.22 15.09
CA ILE A 376 -0.86 7.14 14.40
C ILE A 376 -1.00 5.97 15.37
N ASN A 377 0.05 5.55 16.07
CA ASN A 377 0.01 4.47 17.07
C ASN A 377 -0.81 4.89 18.29
N VAL A 378 -0.78 6.15 18.72
CA VAL A 378 -1.65 6.69 19.77
C VAL A 378 -3.07 6.83 19.27
N PHE A 379 -3.32 7.16 18.00
CA PHE A 379 -4.63 7.12 17.38
C PHE A 379 -5.13 5.68 17.35
N THR A 380 -4.37 4.78 16.77
CA THR A 380 -4.66 3.35 16.65
C THR A 380 -4.77 2.68 18.02
N ASN A 381 -4.04 3.15 19.05
CA ASN A 381 -4.19 2.70 20.44
C ASN A 381 -5.42 3.33 21.12
N LYS A 382 -5.58 4.65 21.08
CA LYS A 382 -6.71 5.35 21.73
C LYS A 382 -8.04 4.95 21.10
N ILE A 383 -8.07 4.85 19.77
CA ILE A 383 -9.21 4.48 18.97
C ILE A 383 -9.34 2.96 18.97
N LEU A 384 -8.35 2.21 18.49
CA LEU A 384 -8.50 0.76 18.25
C LEU A 384 -8.01 -0.15 19.42
N GLY A 385 -7.37 0.40 20.45
CA GLY A 385 -6.84 -0.36 21.59
C GLY A 385 -5.58 -1.17 21.29
N LEU A 386 -4.88 -0.83 20.21
CA LEU A 386 -3.70 -1.53 19.73
C LEU A 386 -2.44 -0.74 20.03
N GLU A 387 -1.56 -1.28 20.87
CA GLU A 387 -0.18 -0.83 20.97
C GLU A 387 0.59 -1.44 19.80
N PHE A 388 1.07 -0.57 18.90
CA PHE A 388 2.12 -0.95 17.97
C PHE A 388 3.43 -0.70 18.70
N ALA A 389 4.26 -1.74 18.76
CA ALA A 389 5.58 -1.73 19.39
C ALA A 389 6.45 -0.61 18.84
#